data_AF-A0A938MFJ2-F1
#
_entry.id   AF-A0A938MFJ2-F1
#
_cell.length_a   1.000
_cell.length_b   1.000
_cell.length_c   1.000
_cell.angle_alpha   90.00
_cell.angle_beta   90.00
_cell.angle_gamma   90.00
#
_symmetry.space_group_name_H-M   'P 1'
#
loop_
_entity.id
_entity.type
_entity.pdbx_description
1 polymer ?
#
loop_
_entity_poly.entity_id
_entity_poly.type
_entity_poly.pdbx_seq_one_letter_code
_entity_poly.pdbx_strand_id
1 'polypeptide(L)'
;MLPRQMASALLSFGLIFCLWSAAFAAEPAFTFADGVLTIRTERYEVAWRDGCMVRLRSVLPQAGEFTLPTMPMAAGQLPNGLGSFHGQDKEGKEQHFPWRFAPLSTAFPAQHPPAAETKVAFEKSGNTARLTYSGLKDEPSASLVQELAVEAGTGDLVIRQEGRSANPGVFGVAFSALNLRPDVQFLVPYFGGQRWGKEFAAEKLVTIAWPEFW
;
A
#
# COMPACT_ATOMS: atom_id res chain seq x y z
N MET A 1 56.66 41.19 -52.18
CA MET A 1 56.56 40.24 -51.06
C MET A 1 55.51 40.77 -50.10
N LEU A 2 54.43 40.00 -49.91
CA LEU A 2 53.23 40.34 -49.12
C LEU A 2 53.46 40.15 -47.60
N PRO A 3 52.56 40.68 -46.74
CA PRO A 3 52.81 41.09 -45.35
C PRO A 3 52.47 40.00 -44.32
N ARG A 4 52.90 40.18 -43.05
CA ARG A 4 52.38 39.43 -41.89
C ARG A 4 51.80 40.38 -40.86
N GLN A 5 50.47 40.51 -40.89
CA GLN A 5 49.65 40.99 -39.78
C GLN A 5 49.50 39.85 -38.76
N MET A 6 49.80 40.10 -37.48
CA MET A 6 49.43 39.22 -36.38
C MET A 6 48.07 39.67 -35.82
N ALA A 7 47.02 38.90 -36.10
CA ALA A 7 45.74 39.00 -35.44
C ALA A 7 45.83 38.38 -34.04
N SER A 8 45.56 39.19 -33.01
CA SER A 8 45.34 38.71 -31.64
C SER A 8 43.91 38.18 -31.53
N ALA A 9 43.75 36.87 -31.36
CA ALA A 9 42.47 36.23 -31.10
C ALA A 9 42.12 36.39 -29.61
N LEU A 10 41.11 37.23 -29.33
CA LEU A 10 40.41 37.26 -28.05
C LEU A 10 39.57 35.98 -27.93
N LEU A 11 39.98 35.05 -27.06
CA LEU A 11 39.14 33.95 -26.62
C LEU A 11 38.09 34.48 -25.62
N SER A 12 36.87 34.69 -26.09
CA SER A 12 35.69 34.88 -25.24
C SER A 12 35.31 33.54 -24.60
N PHE A 13 35.66 33.35 -23.34
CA PHE A 13 35.13 32.27 -22.50
C PHE A 13 33.64 32.53 -22.24
N GLY A 14 32.78 31.89 -23.03
CA GLY A 14 31.34 31.86 -22.79
C GLY A 14 31.06 31.06 -21.52
N LEU A 15 30.62 31.74 -20.46
CA LEU A 15 29.96 31.11 -19.33
C LEU A 15 28.64 30.49 -19.82
N ILE A 16 28.67 29.19 -20.12
CA ILE A 16 27.45 28.39 -20.20
C ILE A 16 26.98 28.21 -18.77
N PHE A 17 26.08 29.10 -18.32
CA PHE A 17 25.26 28.86 -17.14
C PHE A 17 24.37 27.66 -17.46
N CYS A 18 24.79 26.46 -17.07
CA CYS A 18 23.90 25.32 -16.92
C CYS A 18 22.92 25.69 -15.79
N LEU A 19 21.83 26.35 -16.15
CA LEU A 19 20.63 26.45 -15.32
C LEU A 19 20.09 25.03 -15.18
N TRP A 20 20.65 24.32 -14.21
CA TRP A 20 20.09 23.09 -13.68
C TRP A 20 18.85 23.52 -12.90
N SER A 21 17.72 23.65 -13.60
CA SER A 21 16.42 23.72 -12.95
C SER A 21 16.28 22.41 -12.20
N ALA A 22 16.59 22.42 -10.90
CA ALA A 22 16.14 21.38 -9.99
C ALA A 22 14.62 21.35 -10.14
N ALA A 23 14.12 20.36 -10.87
CA ALA A 23 12.70 20.08 -10.92
C ALA A 23 12.31 19.73 -9.48
N PHE A 24 11.78 20.71 -8.76
CA PHE A 24 11.17 20.46 -7.47
C PHE A 24 10.01 19.52 -7.75
N ALA A 25 10.15 18.26 -7.32
CA ALA A 25 9.07 17.30 -7.34
C ALA A 25 7.87 17.94 -6.63
N ALA A 26 6.71 17.94 -7.29
CA ALA A 26 5.51 18.54 -6.72
C ALA A 26 5.17 17.87 -5.38
N GLU A 27 4.74 18.66 -4.38
CA GLU A 27 4.31 18.11 -3.10
C GLU A 27 3.18 17.09 -3.32
N PRO A 28 3.23 15.90 -2.69
CA PRO A 28 2.16 14.93 -2.76
C PRO A 28 0.83 15.52 -2.26
N ALA A 29 -0.23 15.33 -3.04
CA ALA A 29 -1.57 15.77 -2.66
C ALA A 29 -2.30 14.63 -1.92
N PHE A 30 -2.75 14.93 -0.71
CA PHE A 30 -3.59 14.05 0.10
C PHE A 30 -5.00 14.63 0.17
N THR A 31 -6.02 13.83 -0.11
CA THR A 31 -7.41 14.27 -0.07
C THR A 31 -8.27 13.17 0.56
N PHE A 32 -9.01 13.51 1.61
CA PHE A 32 -9.92 12.58 2.28
C PHE A 32 -11.36 13.05 2.07
N ALA A 33 -12.16 12.24 1.37
CA ALA A 33 -13.57 12.49 1.10
C ALA A 33 -14.33 11.17 1.05
N ASP A 34 -15.56 11.16 1.58
CA ASP A 34 -16.46 10.00 1.54
C ASP A 34 -15.82 8.69 2.05
N GLY A 35 -14.98 8.78 3.10
CA GLY A 35 -14.28 7.63 3.67
C GLY A 35 -13.08 7.12 2.85
N VAL A 36 -12.70 7.82 1.78
CA VAL A 36 -11.59 7.46 0.90
C VAL A 36 -10.47 8.48 0.99
N LEU A 37 -9.27 8.01 1.36
CA LEU A 37 -8.04 8.78 1.21
C LEU A 37 -7.48 8.57 -0.20
N THR A 38 -7.29 9.64 -0.94
CA THR A 38 -6.57 9.65 -2.21
C THR A 38 -5.21 10.32 -2.03
N ILE A 39 -4.15 9.68 -2.51
CA ILE A 39 -2.78 10.18 -2.52
C ILE A 39 -2.35 10.31 -3.98
N ARG A 40 -1.96 11.51 -4.39
CA ARG A 40 -1.46 11.79 -5.74
C ARG A 40 -0.04 12.32 -5.69
N THR A 41 0.82 11.74 -6.51
CA THR A 41 2.19 12.19 -6.75
C THR A 41 2.39 12.41 -8.24
N GLU A 42 3.58 12.86 -8.63
CA GLU A 42 3.98 12.93 -10.04
C GLU A 42 4.16 11.54 -10.69
N ARG A 43 4.18 10.46 -9.91
CA ARG A 43 4.48 9.09 -10.36
C ARG A 43 3.31 8.13 -10.25
N TYR A 44 2.44 8.33 -9.26
CA TYR A 44 1.30 7.45 -9.02
C TYR A 44 0.11 8.14 -8.36
N GLU A 45 -1.03 7.47 -8.44
CA GLU A 45 -2.22 7.75 -7.66
C GLU A 45 -2.62 6.48 -6.89
N VAL A 46 -2.89 6.63 -5.59
CA VAL A 46 -3.37 5.58 -4.70
C VAL A 46 -4.69 6.01 -4.07
N ALA A 47 -5.64 5.09 -3.96
CA ALA A 47 -6.83 5.28 -3.14
C ALA A 47 -6.88 4.22 -2.04
N TRP A 48 -7.22 4.69 -0.85
CA TRP A 48 -7.24 3.92 0.38
C TRP A 48 -8.61 4.03 1.06
N ARG A 49 -9.21 2.89 1.38
CA ARG A 49 -10.55 2.82 1.98
C ARG A 49 -10.62 1.61 2.91
N ASP A 50 -11.21 1.79 4.09
CA ASP A 50 -11.50 0.73 5.06
C ASP A 50 -10.27 -0.16 5.37
N GLY A 51 -9.11 0.46 5.57
CA GLY A 51 -7.89 -0.29 5.86
C GLY A 51 -7.15 -0.86 4.64
N CYS A 52 -7.73 -0.74 3.43
CA CYS A 52 -7.22 -1.39 2.21
C CYS A 52 -6.71 -0.38 1.17
N MET A 53 -5.73 -0.81 0.37
CA MET A 53 -5.44 -0.18 -0.91
C MET A 53 -6.43 -0.69 -1.97
N VAL A 54 -7.29 0.20 -2.45
CA VAL A 54 -8.36 -0.14 -3.41
C VAL A 54 -8.06 0.32 -4.82
N ARG A 55 -7.08 1.22 -4.95
CA ARG A 55 -6.60 1.70 -6.24
C ARG A 55 -5.10 1.94 -6.23
N LEU A 56 -4.43 1.53 -7.30
CA LEU A 56 -3.04 1.88 -7.59
C LEU A 56 -2.88 2.11 -9.10
N ARG A 57 -2.43 3.30 -9.46
CA ARG A 57 -2.14 3.69 -10.85
C ARG A 57 -0.78 4.35 -10.95
N SER A 58 0.02 3.95 -11.95
CA SER A 58 1.17 4.72 -12.43
C SER A 58 0.70 5.84 -13.35
N VAL A 59 1.24 7.04 -13.17
CA VAL A 59 1.06 8.20 -14.07
C VAL A 59 2.34 8.54 -14.85
N LEU A 60 3.36 7.69 -14.79
CA LEU A 60 4.57 7.79 -15.61
C LEU A 60 4.22 7.59 -17.11
N PRO A 61 5.12 7.89 -18.07
CA PRO A 61 4.83 7.78 -19.50
C PRO A 61 4.32 6.41 -19.97
N GLN A 62 4.68 5.34 -19.25
CA GLN A 62 4.05 4.02 -19.39
C GLN A 62 2.96 3.87 -18.31
N ALA A 63 1.96 4.75 -18.38
CA ALA A 63 0.90 4.83 -17.39
C ALA A 63 0.09 3.53 -17.39
N GLY A 64 -0.24 3.05 -16.21
CA GLY A 64 -0.95 1.80 -16.04
C GLY A 64 -1.75 1.80 -14.75
N GLU A 65 -3.01 1.42 -14.84
CA GLU A 65 -3.81 1.05 -13.67
C GLU A 65 -3.45 -0.40 -13.30
N PHE A 66 -3.13 -0.68 -12.04
CA PHE A 66 -2.81 -2.01 -11.52
C PHE A 66 -4.00 -2.69 -10.85
N THR A 67 -5.02 -1.91 -10.54
CA THR A 67 -6.27 -2.32 -9.91
C THR A 67 -7.45 -2.23 -10.88
N LEU A 68 -8.57 -2.86 -10.56
CA LEU A 68 -9.85 -2.78 -11.22
C LEU A 68 -10.80 -1.99 -10.30
N PRO A 69 -10.78 -0.64 -10.34
CA PRO A 69 -11.47 0.19 -9.34
C PRO A 69 -13.00 0.05 -9.36
N THR A 70 -13.57 -0.49 -10.44
CA THR A 70 -15.00 -0.75 -10.59
C THR A 70 -15.44 -2.10 -9.99
N MET A 71 -14.51 -2.97 -9.62
CA MET A 71 -14.85 -4.25 -9.00
C MET A 71 -15.27 -4.05 -7.53
N PRO A 72 -16.34 -4.71 -7.06
CA PRO A 72 -16.78 -4.59 -5.68
C PRO A 72 -15.69 -5.06 -4.72
N MET A 73 -15.50 -4.33 -3.63
CA MET A 73 -14.58 -4.74 -2.57
C MET A 73 -15.16 -5.91 -1.79
N ALA A 74 -14.35 -6.95 -1.62
CA ALA A 74 -14.62 -8.00 -0.68
C ALA A 74 -13.58 -7.95 0.47
N ALA A 75 -13.62 -6.88 1.27
CA ALA A 75 -12.65 -6.65 2.34
C ALA A 75 -12.59 -7.77 3.41
N GLY A 76 -13.61 -8.65 3.47
CA GLY A 76 -13.61 -9.84 4.32
C GLY A 76 -13.08 -11.12 3.67
N GLN A 77 -12.72 -11.11 2.37
CA GLN A 77 -12.15 -12.27 1.66
C GLN A 77 -10.64 -12.39 1.84
N LEU A 78 -9.98 -11.38 2.38
CA LEU A 78 -8.56 -11.38 2.71
C LEU A 78 -8.36 -10.84 4.13
N PRO A 79 -7.26 -11.22 4.82
CA PRO A 79 -6.93 -10.63 6.11
C PRO A 79 -6.80 -9.11 6.01
N ASN A 80 -7.50 -8.38 6.87
CA ASN A 80 -7.49 -6.92 6.92
C ASN A 80 -7.82 -6.43 8.33
N GLY A 81 -7.20 -5.32 8.73
CA GLY A 81 -7.41 -4.69 10.02
C GLY A 81 -6.62 -5.32 11.15
N LEU A 82 -7.22 -5.40 12.34
CA LEU A 82 -6.58 -5.93 13.54
C LEU A 82 -6.78 -7.44 13.62
N GLY A 83 -5.69 -8.19 13.79
CA GLY A 83 -5.74 -9.61 14.15
C GLY A 83 -5.83 -9.81 15.66
N SER A 84 -6.90 -10.46 16.14
CA SER A 84 -7.06 -10.82 17.56
C SER A 84 -7.72 -12.18 17.72
N PHE A 85 -7.23 -12.99 18.65
CA PHE A 85 -7.89 -14.25 19.02
C PHE A 85 -8.95 -14.09 20.11
N HIS A 86 -9.17 -12.88 20.64
CA HIS A 86 -10.18 -12.68 21.68
C HIS A 86 -11.57 -13.17 21.23
N GLY A 87 -12.08 -14.21 21.88
CA GLY A 87 -13.38 -14.79 21.54
C GLY A 87 -13.39 -15.56 20.21
N GLN A 88 -12.23 -15.77 19.58
CA GLN A 88 -12.03 -16.43 18.29
C GLN A 88 -10.91 -17.48 18.36
N ASP A 89 -10.48 -17.88 19.57
CA ASP A 89 -9.33 -18.76 19.77
C ASP A 89 -9.46 -20.10 19.05
N LYS A 90 -10.67 -20.67 19.02
CA LYS A 90 -10.92 -21.97 18.40
C LYS A 90 -10.90 -21.85 16.89
N GLU A 91 -11.69 -20.94 16.34
CA GLU A 91 -11.84 -20.70 14.91
C GLU A 91 -10.52 -20.23 14.29
N GLY A 92 -9.77 -19.38 15.02
CA GLY A 92 -8.43 -18.94 14.66
C GLY A 92 -7.43 -20.09 14.58
N LYS A 93 -7.42 -20.99 15.57
CA LYS A 93 -6.58 -22.20 15.55
C LYS A 93 -6.91 -23.14 14.39
N GLU A 94 -8.18 -23.25 14.00
CA GLU A 94 -8.58 -24.07 12.85
C GLU A 94 -8.04 -23.53 11.51
N GLN A 95 -7.67 -22.24 11.44
CA GLN A 95 -7.02 -21.64 10.28
C GLN A 95 -5.52 -21.94 10.24
N HIS A 96 -4.93 -22.27 11.39
CA HIS A 96 -3.51 -22.57 11.53
C HIS A 96 -3.21 -24.00 11.08
N PHE A 97 -3.03 -24.19 9.77
CA PHE A 97 -2.56 -25.46 9.23
C PHE A 97 -1.52 -25.22 8.11
N PRO A 98 -0.26 -25.67 8.27
CA PRO A 98 0.86 -25.16 7.47
C PRO A 98 0.83 -25.55 5.98
N TRP A 99 -0.12 -26.37 5.52
CA TRP A 99 -0.13 -26.92 4.16
C TRP A 99 -1.54 -27.07 3.56
N ARG A 100 -2.49 -26.23 3.98
CA ARG A 100 -3.87 -26.29 3.47
C ARG A 100 -4.10 -25.25 2.37
N PHE A 101 -4.79 -25.68 1.31
CA PHE A 101 -5.46 -24.75 0.40
C PHE A 101 -6.86 -24.52 0.94
N ALA A 102 -7.21 -23.27 1.21
CA ALA A 102 -8.56 -22.90 1.60
C ALA A 102 -9.32 -22.34 0.38
N PRO A 103 -10.64 -22.55 0.27
CA PRO A 103 -11.45 -21.82 -0.68
C PRO A 103 -11.30 -20.31 -0.47
N LEU A 104 -11.38 -19.50 -1.53
CA LEU A 104 -11.38 -18.02 -1.42
C LEU A 104 -12.57 -17.48 -0.59
N SER A 105 -13.61 -18.29 -0.38
CA SER A 105 -14.74 -17.98 0.49
C SER A 105 -14.48 -18.19 1.98
N THR A 106 -13.27 -18.63 2.36
CA THR A 106 -12.91 -18.87 3.76
C THR A 106 -12.91 -17.54 4.51
N ALA A 107 -13.71 -17.46 5.58
CA ALA A 107 -13.74 -16.29 6.45
C ALA A 107 -12.47 -16.20 7.31
N PHE A 108 -12.11 -15.01 7.77
CA PHE A 108 -11.04 -14.77 8.74
C PHE A 108 -11.63 -14.20 10.03
N PRO A 109 -12.15 -15.06 10.94
CA PRO A 109 -12.93 -14.61 12.09
C PRO A 109 -12.08 -13.87 13.13
N ALA A 110 -10.78 -14.14 13.17
CA ALA A 110 -9.83 -13.45 14.02
C ALA A 110 -9.32 -12.12 13.42
N GLN A 111 -9.90 -11.65 12.31
CA GLN A 111 -9.55 -10.38 11.65
C GLN A 111 -10.70 -9.38 11.80
N HIS A 112 -10.37 -8.19 12.29
CA HIS A 112 -11.30 -7.12 12.59
C HIS A 112 -11.01 -5.92 11.68
N PRO A 113 -11.52 -5.93 10.43
CA PRO A 113 -11.36 -4.81 9.50
C PRO A 113 -12.19 -3.60 9.93
N PRO A 114 -11.83 -2.39 9.47
CA PRO A 114 -12.80 -1.28 9.42
C PRO A 114 -14.05 -1.69 8.61
N ALA A 115 -15.22 -1.29 9.09
CA ALA A 115 -16.52 -1.53 8.44
C ALA A 115 -17.36 -0.24 8.42
N ALA A 116 -18.59 -0.31 7.90
CA ALA A 116 -19.46 0.86 7.74
C ALA A 116 -19.74 1.60 9.06
N GLU A 117 -19.73 0.87 10.18
CA GLU A 117 -19.96 1.40 11.52
C GLU A 117 -18.68 1.96 12.18
N THR A 118 -17.51 1.69 11.59
CA THR A 118 -16.22 2.13 12.11
C THR A 118 -16.07 3.64 11.92
N LYS A 119 -15.69 4.32 12.99
CA LYS A 119 -15.39 5.75 12.94
C LYS A 119 -13.99 5.95 12.39
N VAL A 120 -13.83 6.89 11.46
CA VAL A 120 -12.54 7.25 10.89
C VAL A 120 -12.24 8.72 11.15
N ALA A 121 -11.06 8.99 11.71
CA ALA A 121 -10.48 10.32 11.81
C ALA A 121 -9.29 10.42 10.83
N PHE A 122 -9.12 11.59 10.21
CA PHE A 122 -8.07 11.88 9.25
C PHE A 122 -7.27 13.11 9.67
N GLU A 123 -5.95 12.99 9.65
CA GLU A 123 -5.01 14.08 9.90
C GLU A 123 -3.94 14.12 8.81
N LYS A 124 -3.68 15.29 8.22
CA LYS A 124 -2.56 15.52 7.28
C LYS A 124 -1.48 16.34 8.00
N SER A 125 -0.22 15.90 7.89
CA SER A 125 0.94 16.69 8.27
C SER A 125 2.06 16.52 7.24
N GLY A 126 2.38 17.59 6.50
CA GLY A 126 3.36 17.55 5.41
C GLY A 126 3.08 16.43 4.40
N ASN A 127 4.07 15.57 4.18
CA ASN A 127 3.98 14.42 3.27
C ASN A 127 3.37 13.16 3.91
N THR A 128 2.62 13.31 5.00
CA THR A 128 2.02 12.18 5.73
C THR A 128 0.53 12.41 5.96
N ALA A 129 -0.25 11.34 5.77
CA ALA A 129 -1.64 11.23 6.16
C ALA A 129 -1.78 10.15 7.23
N ARG A 130 -2.52 10.42 8.30
CA ARG A 130 -2.87 9.48 9.36
C ARG A 130 -4.37 9.23 9.32
N LEU A 131 -4.75 7.96 9.23
CA LEU A 131 -6.11 7.47 9.39
C LEU A 131 -6.21 6.74 10.73
N THR A 132 -7.15 7.14 11.56
CA THR A 132 -7.43 6.45 12.84
C THR A 132 -8.83 5.88 12.78
N TYR A 133 -8.92 4.55 12.74
CA TYR A 133 -10.15 3.77 12.77
C TYR A 133 -10.45 3.34 14.20
N SER A 134 -11.68 3.56 14.68
CA SER A 134 -12.12 3.19 16.03
C SER A 134 -13.46 2.47 15.98
N GLY A 135 -13.58 1.39 16.75
CA GLY A 135 -14.73 0.50 16.68
C GLY A 135 -14.65 -0.38 15.43
N LEU A 136 -13.68 -1.30 15.41
CA LEU A 136 -13.50 -2.23 14.31
C LEU A 136 -14.61 -3.29 14.31
N LYS A 137 -14.80 -3.93 13.16
CA LYS A 137 -15.83 -4.96 12.98
C LYS A 137 -15.64 -6.10 13.98
N ASP A 138 -16.72 -6.48 14.65
CA ASP A 138 -16.77 -7.55 15.64
C ASP A 138 -15.84 -7.35 16.86
N GLU A 139 -15.16 -6.20 16.97
CA GLU A 139 -14.29 -5.82 18.08
C GLU A 139 -14.37 -4.30 18.35
N PRO A 140 -15.45 -3.82 19.00
CA PRO A 140 -15.71 -2.38 19.18
C PRO A 140 -14.68 -1.65 20.04
N SER A 141 -13.93 -2.38 20.87
CA SER A 141 -12.87 -1.80 21.72
C SER A 141 -11.58 -1.53 20.93
N ALA A 142 -11.44 -2.12 19.74
CA ALA A 142 -10.23 -1.99 18.95
C ALA A 142 -10.14 -0.67 18.19
N SER A 143 -8.89 -0.30 17.95
CA SER A 143 -8.49 0.78 17.06
C SER A 143 -7.37 0.32 16.14
N LEU A 144 -7.36 0.90 14.94
CA LEU A 144 -6.33 0.73 13.94
C LEU A 144 -5.88 2.11 13.48
N VAL A 145 -4.58 2.37 13.54
CA VAL A 145 -3.95 3.55 12.96
C VAL A 145 -3.18 3.13 11.73
N GLN A 146 -3.34 3.88 10.65
CA GLN A 146 -2.56 3.73 9.42
C GLN A 146 -1.97 5.08 9.03
N GLU A 147 -0.66 5.16 8.97
CA GLU A 147 0.08 6.31 8.50
C GLU A 147 0.61 6.02 7.09
N LEU A 148 0.23 6.87 6.15
CA LEU A 148 0.63 6.81 4.74
C LEU A 148 1.49 8.03 4.45
N ALA A 149 2.78 7.80 4.21
CA ALA A 149 3.76 8.85 3.96
C ALA A 149 4.39 8.70 2.58
N VAL A 150 4.63 9.81 1.89
CA VAL A 150 5.47 9.82 0.68
C VAL A 150 6.89 10.21 1.09
N GLU A 151 7.80 9.24 1.04
CA GLU A 151 9.18 9.40 1.50
C GLU A 151 9.92 10.44 0.65
N ALA A 152 10.58 11.38 1.32
CA ALA A 152 11.34 12.41 0.65
C ALA A 152 12.57 11.81 -0.04
N GLY A 153 12.81 12.17 -1.31
CA GLY A 153 13.97 11.73 -2.08
C GLY A 153 13.71 10.51 -2.96
N THR A 154 12.95 9.51 -2.48
CA THR A 154 12.58 8.35 -3.31
C THR A 154 11.20 8.50 -3.95
N GLY A 155 10.27 9.17 -3.26
CA GLY A 155 8.87 9.28 -3.65
C GLY A 155 8.05 8.03 -3.31
N ASP A 156 8.60 7.09 -2.55
CA ASP A 156 7.95 5.83 -2.20
C ASP A 156 6.77 6.08 -1.25
N LEU A 157 5.69 5.31 -1.42
CA LEU A 157 4.61 5.27 -0.46
C LEU A 157 5.00 4.33 0.68
N VAL A 158 5.24 4.89 1.86
CA VAL A 158 5.51 4.16 3.10
C VAL A 158 4.22 4.03 3.89
N ILE A 159 3.86 2.80 4.24
CA ILE A 159 2.68 2.49 5.04
C ILE A 159 3.16 1.98 6.40
N ARG A 160 2.74 2.65 7.48
CA ARG A 160 2.95 2.20 8.86
C ARG A 160 1.61 1.92 9.49
N GLN A 161 1.52 0.83 10.23
CA GLN A 161 0.27 0.42 10.87
C GLN A 161 0.51 0.10 12.33
N GLU A 162 -0.46 0.48 13.16
CA GLU A 162 -0.51 0.13 14.57
C GLU A 162 -1.94 -0.25 14.92
N GLY A 163 -2.10 -1.29 15.73
CA GLY A 163 -3.39 -1.79 16.16
C GLY A 163 -3.41 -2.01 17.66
N ARG A 164 -4.54 -1.69 18.29
CA ARG A 164 -4.74 -1.89 19.75
C ARG A 164 -6.14 -2.41 20.00
N SER A 165 -6.29 -3.23 21.03
CA SER A 165 -7.58 -3.61 21.62
C SER A 165 -7.45 -3.54 23.14
N ALA A 166 -8.57 -3.29 23.83
CA ALA A 166 -8.64 -3.44 25.28
C ALA A 166 -8.63 -4.93 25.70
N ASN A 167 -8.96 -5.82 24.77
CA ASN A 167 -8.96 -7.26 24.96
C ASN A 167 -7.57 -7.86 24.67
N PRO A 168 -7.17 -8.92 25.40
CA PRO A 168 -5.91 -9.62 25.14
C PRO A 168 -5.98 -10.43 23.83
N GLY A 169 -4.83 -10.87 23.33
CA GLY A 169 -4.76 -11.79 22.18
C GLY A 169 -4.61 -11.11 20.82
N VAL A 170 -4.27 -9.81 20.80
CA VAL A 170 -3.82 -9.13 19.58
C VAL A 170 -2.51 -9.76 19.11
N PHE A 171 -2.47 -10.20 17.85
CA PHE A 171 -1.30 -10.86 17.26
C PHE A 171 -0.74 -10.14 16.04
N GLY A 172 -1.46 -9.19 15.45
CA GLY A 172 -0.97 -8.50 14.27
C GLY A 172 -1.92 -7.48 13.68
N VAL A 173 -1.43 -6.83 12.63
CA VAL A 173 -2.20 -5.94 11.76
C VAL A 173 -1.98 -6.37 10.32
N ALA A 174 -3.05 -6.37 9.55
CA ALA A 174 -3.01 -6.65 8.13
C ALA A 174 -3.59 -5.47 7.35
N PHE A 175 -3.13 -5.31 6.12
CA PHE A 175 -3.84 -4.54 5.10
C PHE A 175 -3.95 -5.39 3.85
N SER A 176 -5.01 -5.14 3.08
CA SER A 176 -5.23 -5.82 1.81
C SER A 176 -4.99 -4.89 0.63
N ALA A 177 -4.33 -5.41 -0.40
CA ALA A 177 -4.30 -4.83 -1.73
C ALA A 177 -5.36 -5.54 -2.58
N LEU A 178 -6.43 -4.82 -2.93
CA LEU A 178 -7.62 -5.41 -3.52
C LEU A 178 -7.74 -5.14 -5.02
N ASN A 179 -8.56 -5.96 -5.69
CA ASN A 179 -8.96 -5.79 -7.09
C ASN A 179 -7.79 -5.68 -8.07
N LEU A 180 -6.68 -6.38 -7.82
CA LEU A 180 -5.54 -6.34 -8.75
C LEU A 180 -5.93 -6.92 -10.10
N ARG A 181 -5.38 -6.37 -11.18
CA ARG A 181 -5.65 -6.88 -12.52
C ARG A 181 -5.09 -8.30 -12.66
N PRO A 182 -5.75 -9.17 -13.46
CA PRO A 182 -5.30 -10.55 -13.66
C PRO A 182 -3.91 -10.71 -14.28
N ASP A 183 -3.39 -9.67 -14.94
CA ASP A 183 -2.06 -9.67 -15.55
C ASP A 183 -0.95 -9.16 -14.61
N VAL A 184 -1.29 -8.72 -13.40
CA VAL A 184 -0.30 -8.45 -12.35
C VAL A 184 0.35 -9.75 -11.92
N GLN A 185 1.68 -9.73 -11.83
CA GLN A 185 2.48 -10.85 -11.34
C GLN A 185 3.17 -10.46 -10.04
N PHE A 186 3.20 -11.39 -9.10
CA PHE A 186 3.93 -11.27 -7.85
C PHE A 186 5.21 -12.08 -7.93
N LEU A 187 6.31 -11.48 -7.52
CA LEU A 187 7.55 -12.16 -7.23
C LEU A 187 7.66 -12.28 -5.72
N VAL A 188 7.44 -13.47 -5.20
CA VAL A 188 7.47 -13.73 -3.77
C VAL A 188 8.79 -14.42 -3.41
N PRO A 189 9.52 -13.95 -2.38
CA PRO A 189 10.78 -14.56 -1.94
C PRO A 189 10.50 -15.83 -1.10
N TYR A 190 9.72 -16.74 -1.66
CA TYR A 190 9.26 -17.97 -1.02
C TYR A 190 9.91 -19.21 -1.67
N PHE A 191 10.42 -20.16 -0.87
CA PHE A 191 11.14 -21.37 -1.33
C PHE A 191 12.13 -21.15 -2.50
N GLY A 192 13.06 -20.22 -2.34
CA GLY A 192 14.03 -19.90 -3.40
C GLY A 192 13.51 -18.96 -4.49
N GLY A 193 12.31 -18.42 -4.32
CA GLY A 193 11.68 -17.44 -5.20
C GLY A 193 10.59 -18.09 -6.06
N GLN A 194 9.38 -17.54 -6.01
CA GLN A 194 8.27 -17.96 -6.86
C GLN A 194 7.67 -16.78 -7.58
N ARG A 195 7.14 -17.05 -8.78
CA ARG A 195 6.32 -16.11 -9.53
C ARG A 195 4.88 -16.58 -9.49
N TRP A 196 3.98 -15.74 -8.99
CA TRP A 196 2.54 -15.99 -8.99
C TRP A 196 1.87 -15.03 -9.97
N GLY A 197 1.09 -15.56 -10.91
CA GLY A 197 0.36 -14.80 -11.92
C GLY A 197 -0.96 -15.49 -12.24
N LYS A 198 -1.60 -15.15 -13.36
CA LYS A 198 -2.87 -15.78 -13.81
C LYS A 198 -2.83 -17.31 -13.90
N GLU A 199 -1.64 -17.88 -14.09
CA GLU A 199 -1.39 -19.32 -14.15
C GLU A 199 -1.37 -20.00 -12.77
N PHE A 200 -1.26 -19.22 -11.69
CA PHE A 200 -1.24 -19.72 -10.32
C PHE A 200 -2.68 -19.95 -9.84
N ALA A 201 -2.97 -21.16 -9.34
CA ALA A 201 -4.31 -21.69 -9.03
C ALA A 201 -5.36 -20.65 -8.58
N ALA A 202 -6.13 -20.12 -9.54
CA ALA A 202 -7.01 -18.96 -9.36
C ALA A 202 -8.17 -19.16 -8.36
N GLU A 203 -8.45 -20.39 -7.95
CA GLU A 203 -9.58 -20.74 -7.07
C GLU A 203 -9.15 -21.09 -5.64
N LYS A 204 -7.86 -20.96 -5.31
CA LYS A 204 -7.33 -21.39 -4.01
C LYS A 204 -6.64 -20.25 -3.29
N LEU A 205 -6.99 -20.07 -2.02
CA LEU A 205 -6.18 -19.32 -1.08
C LEU A 205 -5.00 -20.21 -0.67
N VAL A 206 -3.79 -19.69 -0.84
CA VAL A 206 -2.56 -20.32 -0.36
C VAL A 206 -2.22 -19.69 0.98
N THR A 207 -2.66 -20.31 2.06
CA THR A 207 -2.26 -19.94 3.42
C THR A 207 -1.03 -20.76 3.79
N ILE A 208 0.09 -20.08 3.99
CA ILE A 208 1.28 -20.71 4.52
C ILE A 208 1.62 -19.93 5.78
N ALA A 209 0.96 -20.34 6.86
CA ALA A 209 1.31 -19.87 8.18
C ALA A 209 2.59 -20.60 8.61
N TRP A 210 3.62 -19.84 8.97
CA TRP A 210 4.77 -20.43 9.65
C TRP A 210 4.28 -20.91 11.02
N PRO A 211 4.51 -22.18 11.40
CA PRO A 211 3.94 -22.75 12.63
C PRO A 211 4.49 -22.13 13.93
N GLU A 212 5.48 -21.24 13.84
CA GLU A 212 6.17 -20.64 14.99
C GLU A 212 5.84 -19.16 15.21
N PHE A 213 4.89 -18.58 14.44
CA PHE A 213 4.56 -17.15 14.55
C PHE A 213 3.39 -16.82 15.49
N TRP A 214 2.89 -17.79 16.27
CA TRP A 214 1.76 -17.63 17.19
C TRP A 214 2.00 -18.35 18.52
#